data_AF-A0A969DQY9-F1
#
_entry.id   AF-A0A969DQY9-F1
#
_cell.length_a   1.000
_cell.length_b   1.000
_cell.length_c   1.000
_cell.angle_alpha   90.00
_cell.angle_beta   90.00
_cell.angle_gamma   90.00
#
_symmetry.space_group_name_H-M   'P 1'
#
loop_
_entity.id
_entity.type
_entity.pdbx_description
1 polymer ?
#
loop_
_entity_poly.entity_id
_entity_poly.type
_entity_poly.pdbx_seq_one_letter_code
_entity_poly.pdbx_strand_id
1 'polypeptide(L)'
;MKTNQLLSFALLLLLISCGDKKPSAREALYDHVIAAHDEIMVKMSDIMKYKKQLNGQIDEWREDGGDSVKIAKAEAAIADLEESHEEMMNWMRGFDNNFEGKVNEEVMAYLNDQKQRIEAVGQLTNEALKNAEEALAE
;
A
#
# COMPACT_ATOMS: atom_id res chain seq x y z
N MET A 1 73.45 -11.78 -20.10
CA MET A 1 72.54 -10.62 -20.06
C MET A 1 71.21 -11.15 -19.54
N LYS A 2 70.90 -11.00 -18.24
CA LYS A 2 70.05 -9.93 -17.65
C LYS A 2 68.73 -9.82 -18.43
N THR A 3 67.53 -10.14 -17.93
CA THR A 3 66.86 -9.97 -16.61
C THR A 3 65.66 -10.96 -16.57
N ASN A 4 65.42 -11.82 -15.57
CA ASN A 4 64.91 -11.65 -14.20
C ASN A 4 63.57 -10.89 -14.03
N GLN A 5 62.58 -11.63 -13.50
CA GLN A 5 61.55 -11.20 -12.52
C GLN A 5 60.41 -10.27 -13.01
N LEU A 6 59.15 -10.38 -12.60
CA LEU A 6 58.54 -10.91 -11.38
C LEU A 6 57.06 -11.22 -11.66
N LEU A 7 56.51 -12.20 -10.94
CA LEU A 7 55.08 -12.38 -10.75
C LEU A 7 54.39 -11.04 -10.44
N SER A 8 53.24 -10.76 -11.04
CA SER A 8 52.24 -9.87 -10.44
C SER A 8 50.83 -10.32 -10.79
N PHE A 9 50.36 -11.21 -9.92
CA PHE A 9 49.05 -11.17 -9.28
C PHE A 9 47.80 -11.20 -10.18
N ALA A 10 47.43 -12.44 -10.52
CA ALA A 10 46.03 -12.82 -10.52
C ALA A 10 45.43 -12.53 -9.13
N LEU A 11 44.58 -11.50 -9.00
CA LEU A 11 43.48 -11.47 -8.03
C LEU A 11 42.59 -10.25 -8.29
N LEU A 12 41.58 -10.37 -9.15
CA LEU A 12 40.47 -9.41 -9.18
C LEU A 12 39.14 -10.06 -9.58
N LEU A 13 38.83 -11.19 -8.95
CA LEU A 13 37.52 -11.87 -9.05
C LEU A 13 37.01 -12.31 -7.66
N LEU A 14 37.14 -11.45 -6.65
CA LEU A 14 36.53 -11.66 -5.34
C LEU A 14 35.53 -10.55 -5.00
N LEU A 15 34.47 -10.39 -5.80
CA LEU A 15 33.29 -9.58 -5.41
C LEU A 15 31.98 -10.15 -5.99
N ILE A 16 31.79 -11.47 -5.97
CA ILE A 16 30.44 -12.06 -6.07
C ILE A 16 30.28 -13.07 -4.94
N SER A 17 30.18 -12.56 -3.72
CA SER A 17 29.50 -13.26 -2.64
C SER A 17 28.31 -12.39 -2.23
N CYS A 18 27.39 -12.17 -3.17
CA CYS A 18 26.02 -11.89 -2.80
C CYS A 18 25.49 -13.20 -2.22
N GLY A 19 25.58 -13.33 -0.90
CA GLY A 19 25.02 -14.49 -0.21
C GLY A 19 23.51 -14.37 -0.28
N ASP A 20 22.88 -15.19 -1.12
CA ASP A 20 21.42 -15.39 -1.17
C ASP A 20 20.95 -15.97 0.18
N LYS A 21 20.92 -15.14 1.22
CA LYS A 21 20.25 -15.47 2.47
C LYS A 21 18.75 -15.32 2.19
N LYS A 22 18.05 -16.45 2.16
CA LYS A 22 16.59 -16.45 2.15
C LYS A 22 16.10 -15.61 3.33
N PRO A 23 15.08 -14.74 3.13
CA PRO A 23 14.48 -14.00 4.23
C PRO A 23 14.04 -14.95 5.34
N SER A 24 14.23 -14.55 6.58
CA SER A 24 13.59 -15.21 7.72
C SER A 24 12.07 -15.14 7.58
N ALA A 25 11.35 -16.03 8.26
CA ALA A 25 9.88 -15.99 8.28
C ALA A 25 9.33 -14.64 8.77
N ARG A 26 10.06 -13.98 9.68
CA ARG A 26 9.71 -12.64 10.18
C ARG A 26 9.87 -11.57 9.10
N GLU A 27 11.00 -11.55 8.40
CA GLU A 27 11.24 -10.61 7.29
C GLU A 27 10.21 -10.80 6.17
N ALA A 28 9.95 -12.05 5.77
CA ALA A 28 8.95 -12.35 4.74
C ALA A 28 7.54 -11.88 5.12
N LEU A 29 7.15 -12.02 6.39
CA LEU A 29 5.85 -11.54 6.88
C LEU A 29 5.79 -10.01 6.93
N TYR A 30 6.85 -9.36 7.39
CA TYR A 30 6.96 -7.90 7.36
C TYR A 30 6.85 -7.36 5.93
N ASP A 31 7.61 -7.93 5.00
CA ASP A 31 7.59 -7.53 3.58
C ASP A 31 6.20 -7.70 2.97
N HIS A 32 5.47 -8.74 3.33
CA HIS A 32 4.08 -8.94 2.90
C HIS A 32 3.17 -7.81 3.39
N VAL A 33 3.27 -7.44 4.67
CA VAL A 33 2.46 -6.36 5.26
C VAL A 33 2.75 -5.03 4.57
N ILE A 34 4.02 -4.72 4.34
CA ILE A 34 4.43 -3.48 3.68
C ILE A 34 4.05 -3.48 2.19
N ALA A 35 4.16 -4.61 1.49
CA ALA A 35 3.72 -4.71 0.11
C ALA A 35 2.22 -4.45 -0.05
N ALA A 36 1.39 -4.95 0.88
CA ALA A 36 -0.04 -4.65 0.89
C ALA A 36 -0.30 -3.16 1.15
N HIS A 37 0.43 -2.53 2.09
CA HIS A 37 0.39 -1.09 2.30
C HIS A 37 0.73 -0.32 1.02
N ASP A 38 1.81 -0.67 0.33
CA ASP A 38 2.27 0.04 -0.86
C ASP A 38 1.26 -0.08 -2.01
N GLU A 39 0.63 -1.25 -2.17
CA GLU A 39 -0.44 -1.45 -3.16
C GLU A 39 -1.63 -0.52 -2.90
N ILE A 40 -2.05 -0.39 -1.64
CA ILE A 40 -3.15 0.49 -1.23
C ILE A 40 -2.76 1.97 -1.45
N MET A 41 -1.51 2.33 -1.16
CA MET A 41 -1.01 3.70 -1.35
C MET A 41 -1.06 4.17 -2.81
N VAL A 42 -0.84 3.28 -3.78
CA VAL A 42 -1.00 3.62 -5.21
C VAL A 42 -2.45 4.03 -5.52
N LYS A 43 -3.42 3.34 -4.92
CA LYS A 43 -4.87 3.57 -5.09
C LYS A 43 -5.37 4.84 -4.41
N MET A 44 -4.65 5.40 -3.43
CA MET A 44 -5.04 6.66 -2.78
C MET A 44 -5.17 7.83 -3.77
N SER A 45 -4.40 7.82 -4.85
CA SER A 45 -4.51 8.83 -5.92
C SER A 45 -5.86 8.76 -6.66
N ASP A 46 -6.36 7.54 -6.89
CA ASP A 46 -7.67 7.31 -7.50
C ASP A 46 -8.81 7.72 -6.57
N ILE A 47 -8.69 7.46 -5.25
CA ILE A 47 -9.65 7.94 -4.25
C ILE A 47 -9.86 9.46 -4.38
N MET A 48 -8.77 10.24 -4.38
CA MET A 48 -8.83 11.69 -4.46
C MET A 48 -9.41 12.17 -5.79
N LYS A 49 -9.05 11.48 -6.89
CA LYS A 49 -9.57 11.77 -8.22
C LYS A 49 -11.07 11.52 -8.32
N TYR A 50 -11.55 10.34 -7.90
CA TYR A 50 -12.96 9.96 -7.98
C TYR A 50 -13.82 10.83 -7.08
N LYS A 51 -13.36 11.12 -5.86
CA LYS A 51 -14.04 12.09 -4.98
C LYS A 51 -14.21 13.45 -5.66
N LYS A 52 -13.18 13.97 -6.32
CA LYS A 52 -13.29 15.25 -7.04
C LYS A 52 -14.28 15.19 -8.20
N GLN A 53 -14.28 14.09 -8.96
CA GLN A 53 -15.20 13.90 -10.08
C GLN A 53 -16.65 13.80 -9.62
N LEU A 54 -16.92 13.00 -8.59
CA LEU A 54 -18.27 12.84 -8.02
C LEU A 54 -18.81 14.17 -7.46
N ASN A 55 -17.98 14.96 -6.75
CA ASN A 55 -18.41 16.27 -6.28
C ASN A 55 -18.83 17.20 -7.45
N GLY A 56 -18.05 17.24 -8.52
CA GLY A 56 -18.40 18.02 -9.71
C GLY A 56 -19.70 17.56 -10.36
N GLN A 57 -19.89 16.24 -10.49
CA GLN A 57 -21.11 15.66 -11.06
C GLN A 57 -22.35 15.93 -10.18
N ILE A 58 -22.20 15.87 -8.86
CA ILE A 58 -23.25 16.26 -7.91
C ILE A 58 -23.64 17.73 -8.07
N ASP A 59 -22.66 18.63 -8.20
CA ASP A 59 -22.91 20.05 -8.39
C ASP A 59 -23.68 20.31 -9.70
N GLU A 60 -23.28 19.68 -10.81
CA GLU A 60 -24.00 19.73 -12.09
C GLU A 60 -25.44 19.20 -11.97
N TRP A 61 -25.64 18.04 -11.35
CA TRP A 61 -26.98 17.48 -11.16
C TRP A 61 -27.88 18.37 -10.31
N ARG A 62 -27.34 19.04 -9.29
CA ARG A 62 -28.11 19.95 -8.44
C ARG A 62 -28.57 21.19 -9.21
N GLU A 63 -27.77 21.71 -10.14
CA GLU A 63 -28.15 22.84 -11.00
C GLU A 63 -29.29 22.49 -11.97
N ASP A 64 -29.28 21.27 -12.51
CA ASP A 64 -30.27 20.79 -13.48
C ASP A 64 -31.58 20.26 -12.85
N GLY A 65 -31.72 20.35 -11.52
CA GLY A 65 -32.88 19.80 -10.78
C GLY A 65 -32.91 18.27 -10.78
N GLY A 66 -31.73 17.65 -10.78
CA GLY A 66 -31.49 16.23 -11.02
C GLY A 66 -32.06 15.26 -9.99
N ASP A 67 -31.90 13.98 -10.31
CA ASP A 67 -32.44 12.85 -9.53
C ASP A 67 -31.80 12.76 -8.14
N SER A 68 -32.61 12.93 -7.10
CA SER A 68 -32.16 12.87 -5.71
C SER A 68 -31.61 11.49 -5.33
N VAL A 69 -32.02 10.42 -5.99
CA VAL A 69 -31.49 9.07 -5.77
C VAL A 69 -30.07 8.95 -6.30
N LYS A 70 -29.79 9.52 -7.48
CA LYS A 70 -28.44 9.53 -8.08
C LYS A 70 -27.47 10.36 -7.23
N ILE A 71 -27.91 11.54 -6.78
CA ILE A 71 -27.12 12.40 -5.90
C ILE A 71 -26.78 11.65 -4.59
N ALA A 72 -27.77 11.02 -3.96
CA ALA A 72 -27.54 10.27 -2.72
C ALA A 72 -26.57 9.08 -2.91
N LYS A 73 -26.63 8.39 -4.05
CA LYS A 73 -25.69 7.31 -4.39
C LYS A 73 -24.25 7.84 -4.55
N ALA A 74 -24.07 8.98 -5.22
CA ALA A 74 -22.76 9.61 -5.37
C ALA A 74 -22.20 10.13 -4.05
N GLU A 75 -23.05 10.70 -3.18
CA GLU A 75 -22.66 11.13 -1.83
C GLU A 75 -22.22 9.95 -0.96
N ALA A 76 -22.94 8.82 -1.03
CA ALA A 76 -22.55 7.59 -0.34
C ALA A 76 -21.19 7.06 -0.84
N ALA A 77 -20.98 7.05 -2.17
CA ALA A 77 -19.69 6.64 -2.73
C ALA A 77 -18.53 7.56 -2.31
N ILE A 78 -18.77 8.88 -2.16
CA ILE A 78 -17.78 9.80 -1.59
C ILE A 78 -17.46 9.44 -0.14
N ALA A 79 -18.46 9.10 0.67
CA ALA A 79 -18.26 8.71 2.06
C ALA A 79 -17.41 7.41 2.16
N ASP A 80 -17.69 6.41 1.33
CA ASP A 80 -16.90 5.16 1.28
C ASP A 80 -15.42 5.44 0.93
N LEU A 81 -15.18 6.35 -0.03
CA LEU A 81 -13.85 6.79 -0.43
C LEU A 81 -13.10 7.48 0.73
N GLU A 82 -13.80 8.33 1.49
CA GLU A 82 -13.23 9.03 2.64
C GLU A 82 -12.92 8.07 3.79
N GLU A 83 -13.83 7.14 4.10
CA GLU A 83 -13.63 6.12 5.12
C GLU A 83 -12.42 5.24 4.80
N SER A 84 -12.32 4.75 3.56
CA SER A 84 -11.16 3.96 3.15
C SER A 84 -9.84 4.72 3.29
N HIS A 85 -9.82 6.01 2.94
CA HIS A 85 -8.62 6.82 3.07
C HIS A 85 -8.26 7.03 4.55
N GLU A 86 -9.25 7.31 5.40
CA GLU A 86 -9.04 7.46 6.84
C GLU A 86 -8.50 6.17 7.48
N GLU A 87 -9.08 5.02 7.15
CA GLU A 87 -8.63 3.72 7.69
C GLU A 87 -7.19 3.40 7.31
N MET A 88 -6.79 3.70 6.06
CA MET A 88 -5.40 3.56 5.65
C MET A 88 -4.46 4.47 6.44
N MET A 89 -4.85 5.73 6.66
CA MET A 89 -4.07 6.68 7.45
C MET A 89 -4.02 6.28 8.93
N ASN A 90 -5.09 5.73 9.48
CA ASN A 90 -5.15 5.22 10.85
C ASN A 90 -4.24 4.00 11.03
N TRP A 91 -4.23 3.10 10.04
CA TRP A 91 -3.29 1.98 10.00
C TRP A 91 -1.84 2.48 10.00
N MET A 92 -1.49 3.41 9.09
CA MET A 92 -0.14 3.98 8.99
C MET A 92 0.35 4.63 10.29
N ARG A 93 -0.52 5.40 10.97
CA ARG A 93 -0.19 6.04 12.25
C ARG A 93 -0.01 5.04 13.39
N GLY A 94 -0.71 3.89 13.32
CA GLY A 94 -0.68 2.84 14.34
C GLY A 94 0.34 1.73 14.09
N PHE A 95 0.96 1.68 12.91
CA PHE A 95 1.94 0.65 12.57
C PHE A 95 3.29 0.92 13.25
N ASP A 96 3.78 -0.06 14.00
CA ASP A 96 5.08 -0.06 14.64
C ASP A 96 6.09 -0.76 13.72
N ASN A 97 7.15 -0.04 13.34
CA ASN A 97 8.22 -0.55 12.50
C ASN A 97 9.53 -0.78 13.26
N ASN A 98 9.55 -0.53 14.58
CA ASN A 98 10.71 -0.76 15.43
C ASN A 98 10.55 -2.05 16.24
N PHE A 99 11.31 -3.07 15.85
CA PHE A 99 11.32 -4.37 16.51
C PHE A 99 12.62 -4.64 17.28
N GLU A 100 13.48 -3.63 17.46
CA GLU A 100 14.73 -3.78 18.18
C GLU A 100 14.47 -4.23 19.63
N GLY A 101 15.17 -5.30 20.06
CA GLY A 101 15.03 -5.85 21.41
C GLY A 101 13.74 -6.65 21.66
N LYS A 102 12.81 -6.75 20.71
CA LYS A 102 11.55 -7.49 20.88
C LYS A 102 11.68 -8.99 20.60
N VAL A 103 10.91 -9.79 21.35
CA VAL A 103 10.91 -11.26 21.22
C VAL A 103 10.36 -11.70 19.86
N ASN A 104 10.91 -12.77 19.29
CA ASN A 104 10.48 -13.26 17.96
C ASN A 104 8.99 -13.55 17.85
N GLU A 105 8.46 -14.28 18.82
CA GLU A 105 7.06 -14.67 18.85
C GLU A 105 6.11 -13.45 18.95
N GLU A 106 6.45 -12.46 19.78
CA GLU A 106 5.67 -11.22 19.92
C GLU A 106 5.60 -10.43 18.62
N VAL A 107 6.73 -10.29 17.92
CA VAL A 107 6.78 -9.59 16.63
C VAL A 107 6.01 -10.36 15.56
N MET A 108 6.13 -11.69 15.53
CA MET A 108 5.36 -12.53 14.59
C MET A 108 3.85 -12.41 14.84
N ALA A 109 3.41 -12.43 16.10
CA ALA A 109 2.00 -12.25 16.45
C ALA A 109 1.48 -10.87 16.01
N TYR A 110 2.25 -9.82 16.31
CA TYR A 110 1.93 -8.45 15.88
C TYR A 110 1.80 -8.33 14.36
N LEU A 111 2.79 -8.82 13.60
CA LEU A 111 2.77 -8.71 12.15
C LEU A 111 1.64 -9.52 11.50
N ASN A 112 1.23 -10.66 12.08
CA ASN A 112 0.07 -11.41 11.61
C ASN A 112 -1.24 -10.63 11.82
N ASP A 113 -1.39 -9.95 12.96
CA ASP A 113 -2.51 -9.04 13.19
C ASP A 113 -2.49 -7.88 12.19
N GLN A 114 -1.33 -7.22 12.00
CA GLN A 114 -1.21 -6.14 11.02
C GLN A 114 -1.49 -6.57 9.59
N LYS A 115 -1.13 -7.82 9.22
CA LYS A 115 -1.48 -8.43 7.93
C LYS A 115 -3.00 -8.48 7.74
N GLN A 116 -3.74 -8.98 8.73
CA GLN A 116 -5.20 -9.04 8.62
C GLN A 116 -5.83 -7.65 8.52
N ARG A 117 -5.31 -6.69 9.30
CA ARG A 117 -5.80 -5.31 9.29
C ARG A 117 -5.56 -4.64 7.94
N ILE A 118 -4.35 -4.75 7.38
CA ILE A 118 -4.05 -4.11 6.08
C ILE A 118 -4.80 -4.78 4.93
N GLU A 119 -5.02 -6.10 4.99
CA GLU A 119 -5.87 -6.81 4.02
C GLU A 119 -7.33 -6.32 4.08
N ALA A 120 -7.87 -6.07 5.27
CA ALA A 120 -9.20 -5.50 5.44
C ALA A 120 -9.30 -4.07 4.88
N VAL A 121 -8.30 -3.22 5.14
CA VAL A 121 -8.22 -1.88 4.52
C VAL A 121 -8.18 -2.00 2.99
N GLY A 122 -7.41 -2.94 2.44
CA GLY A 122 -7.36 -3.16 0.99
C GLY A 122 -8.69 -3.59 0.39
N GLN A 123 -9.47 -4.43 1.09
CA GLN A 123 -10.82 -4.80 0.67
C GLN A 123 -11.76 -3.58 0.67
N LEU A 124 -11.74 -2.80 1.75
CA LEU A 124 -12.52 -1.55 1.87
C LEU A 124 -12.16 -0.57 0.74
N THR A 125 -10.88 -0.38 0.44
CA THR A 125 -10.43 0.48 -0.67
C THR A 125 -10.97 0.01 -2.01
N ASN A 126 -10.87 -1.29 -2.30
CA ASN A 126 -11.35 -1.83 -3.58
C ASN A 126 -12.88 -1.67 -3.72
N GLU A 127 -13.63 -1.87 -2.63
CA GLU A 127 -15.08 -1.68 -2.63
C GLU A 127 -15.46 -0.21 -2.81
N ALA A 128 -14.81 0.71 -2.09
CA ALA A 128 -15.04 2.15 -2.22
C ALA A 128 -14.76 2.66 -3.65
N LEU A 129 -13.66 2.22 -4.26
CA LEU A 129 -13.33 2.58 -5.64
C LEU A 129 -14.37 2.04 -6.63
N LYS A 130 -14.82 0.80 -6.44
CA LYS A 130 -15.88 0.20 -7.26
C LYS A 130 -17.20 0.98 -7.14
N ASN A 131 -17.62 1.33 -5.92
CA ASN A 131 -18.84 2.10 -5.70
C ASN A 131 -18.75 3.48 -6.35
N ALA A 132 -17.58 4.11 -6.29
CA ALA A 132 -17.32 5.38 -6.97
C ALA A 132 -17.39 5.26 -8.49
N GLU A 133 -16.80 4.22 -9.08
CA GLU A 133 -16.90 3.94 -10.52
C GLU A 133 -18.35 3.71 -10.96
N GLU A 134 -19.12 2.95 -10.18
CA GLU A 134 -20.55 2.72 -10.44
C GLU A 134 -21.39 3.99 -10.32
N ALA A 135 -21.05 4.91 -9.41
CA ALA A 135 -21.73 6.19 -9.26
C ALA A 135 -21.36 7.18 -10.37
N LEU A 136 -20.10 7.19 -10.83
CA LEU A 136 -19.63 8.02 -11.95
C LEU A 136 -20.25 7.62 -13.30
N ALA A 137 -20.75 6.39 -13.41
CA ALA A 137 -21.38 5.88 -14.63
C ALA A 137 -22.88 6.21 -14.77
N GLU A 138 -23.49 6.83 -13.76
CA GLU A 138 -24.89 7.29 -13.75
C GLU A 138 -25.13 8.57 -14.55
#